data_AF-A0A1F3RA76-F1
#
_entry.id   AF-A0A1F3RA76-F1
#
_cell.length_a   1.000
_cell.length_b   1.000
_cell.length_c   1.000
_cell.angle_alpha   90.00
_cell.angle_beta   90.00
_cell.angle_gamma   90.00
#
_symmetry.space_group_name_H-M   'P 1'
#
loop_
_entity.id
_entity.type
_entity.pdbx_description
1 polymer ?
#
loop_
_entity_poly.entity_id
_entity_poly.type
_entity_poly.pdbx_seq_one_letter_code
_entity_poly.pdbx_strand_id
1 'polypeptide(L)'
;MSHLGQKIRYLREKQNLLLRQVAAQLEVDTALMSKVERGERNASKQQVIDIAKFLKANEDELLTLWLADKIESTIIEEPKIAYKAMKIANKKLKK
;
A
#
# COMPACT_ATOMS: atom_id res chain seq x y z
N MET A 1 8.70 7.47 3.55
CA MET A 1 8.24 6.06 3.63
C MET A 1 6.73 6.08 3.59
N SER A 2 6.09 5.17 2.85
CA SER A 2 4.63 5.14 2.74
C SER A 2 4.00 4.48 3.96
N HIS A 3 2.72 4.74 4.23
CA HIS A 3 1.97 4.17 5.35
C HIS A 3 1.87 2.65 5.21
N LEU A 4 1.58 2.17 4.00
CA LEU A 4 1.52 0.75 3.68
C LEU A 4 2.88 0.07 3.87
N GLY A 5 3.95 0.65 3.30
CA GLY A 5 5.28 0.04 3.32
C GLY A 5 5.81 -0.16 4.73
N GLN A 6 5.58 0.83 5.61
CA GLN A 6 5.92 0.73 7.04
C GLN A 6 5.13 -0.37 7.74
N LYS A 7 3.82 -0.47 7.47
CA LYS A 7 2.99 -1.51 8.08
C LYS A 7 3.40 -2.91 7.64
N ILE A 8 3.68 -3.11 6.35
CA ILE A 8 4.16 -4.38 5.81
C ILE A 8 5.48 -4.78 6.46
N ARG A 9 6.44 -3.84 6.51
CA ARG A 9 7.75 -4.08 7.13
C ARG A 9 7.61 -4.48 8.59
N TYR A 10 6.78 -3.76 9.35
CA TYR A 10 6.50 -4.09 10.75
C TYR A 10 5.92 -5.50 10.91
N LEU A 11 4.92 -5.87 10.09
CA LEU A 11 4.28 -7.19 10.14
C LEU A 11 5.24 -8.32 9.76
N ARG A 12 6.11 -8.08 8.77
CA ARG A 12 7.16 -9.01 8.34
C ARG A 12 8.18 -9.24 9.48
N GLU A 13 8.69 -8.16 10.06
CA GLU A 13 9.69 -8.22 11.14
C GLU A 13 9.10 -8.87 12.41
N LYS A 14 7.83 -8.59 12.72
CA LYS A 14 7.11 -9.24 13.84
C LYS A 14 7.02 -10.76 13.68
N GLN A 15 7.02 -11.27 12.45
CA GLN A 15 6.99 -12.70 12.14
C GLN A 15 8.39 -13.29 11.92
N ASN A 16 9.47 -12.52 12.16
CA ASN A 16 10.86 -12.90 11.88
C ASN A 16 11.08 -13.36 10.43
N LEU A 17 10.30 -12.82 9.49
CA LEU A 17 10.40 -13.15 8.08
C LEU A 17 11.48 -12.29 7.40
N LEU A 18 12.29 -12.94 6.58
CA LEU A 18 13.24 -12.26 5.71
C LEU A 18 12.51 -11.69 4.49
N LEU A 19 12.99 -10.56 3.99
CA LEU A 19 12.43 -9.90 2.80
C LEU A 19 12.34 -10.87 1.60
N ARG A 20 13.36 -11.71 1.40
CA ARG A 20 13.42 -12.73 0.33
C ARG A 20 12.31 -13.78 0.44
N GLN A 21 11.82 -14.10 1.64
CA GLN A 21 10.76 -15.08 1.84
C GLN A 21 9.40 -14.50 1.41
N VAL A 22 9.15 -13.23 1.75
CA VAL A 22 7.96 -12.50 1.28
C VAL A 22 8.01 -12.36 -0.24
N ALA A 23 9.16 -11.97 -0.79
CA ALA A 23 9.33 -11.80 -2.23
C ALA A 23 9.10 -13.10 -3.02
N ALA A 24 9.66 -14.22 -2.53
CA ALA A 24 9.46 -15.54 -3.14
C ALA A 24 7.98 -15.97 -3.12
N GLN A 25 7.26 -15.74 -2.01
CA GLN A 25 5.85 -16.11 -1.92
C GLN A 25 4.95 -15.32 -2.87
N LEU A 26 5.29 -14.05 -3.10
CA LEU A 26 4.53 -13.15 -3.97
C LEU A 26 4.99 -13.22 -5.43
N GLU A 27 5.95 -14.10 -5.74
CA GLU A 27 6.55 -14.26 -7.07
C GLU A 27 7.08 -12.93 -7.64
N VAL A 28 7.65 -12.09 -6.77
CA VAL A 28 8.25 -10.80 -7.14
C VAL A 28 9.74 -10.76 -6.84
N ASP A 29 10.46 -9.87 -7.52
CA ASP A 29 11.85 -9.59 -7.21
C ASP A 29 11.99 -9.04 -5.77
N THR A 30 13.02 -9.48 -5.06
CA THR A 30 13.35 -9.03 -3.71
C THR A 30 13.60 -7.51 -3.66
N ALA A 31 14.22 -6.94 -4.70
CA ALA A 31 14.39 -5.50 -4.86
C ALA A 31 13.05 -4.78 -5.06
N LEU A 32 12.09 -5.40 -5.75
CA LEU A 32 10.75 -4.86 -5.90
C LEU A 32 10.03 -4.82 -4.55
N MET A 33 10.07 -5.91 -3.79
CA MET A 33 9.51 -5.96 -2.44
C MET A 33 10.15 -4.92 -1.51
N SER A 34 11.47 -4.73 -1.64
CA SER A 34 12.21 -3.71 -0.91
C SER A 34 11.72 -2.29 -1.21
N LYS A 35 11.46 -1.99 -2.50
CA LYS A 35 10.90 -0.70 -2.92
C LYS A 35 9.47 -0.49 -2.40
N VAL A 36 8.68 -1.56 -2.33
CA VAL A 36 7.32 -1.53 -1.74
C VAL A 36 7.39 -1.18 -0.26
N GLU A 37 8.26 -1.82 0.53
CA GLU A 37 8.41 -1.50 1.97
C GLU A 37 8.90 -0.06 2.22
N ARG A 38 9.69 0.51 1.30
CA ARG A 38 10.11 1.91 1.39
C ARG A 38 9.08 2.91 0.86
N GLY A 39 8.05 2.44 0.15
CA GLY A 39 7.06 3.31 -0.50
C GLY A 39 7.55 3.94 -1.82
N GLU A 40 8.65 3.44 -2.39
CA GLU A 40 9.20 3.91 -3.67
C GLU A 40 8.46 3.34 -4.88
N ARG A 41 7.74 2.23 -4.68
CA ARG A 41 6.92 1.60 -5.71
C ARG A 41 5.57 1.20 -5.15
N ASN A 42 4.52 1.62 -5.86
CA ASN A 42 3.14 1.24 -5.52
C ASN A 42 2.89 -0.23 -5.89
N ALA A 43 2.46 -1.02 -4.90
CA ALA A 43 1.93 -2.35 -5.13
C ALA A 43 0.59 -2.29 -5.88
N SER A 44 0.27 -3.32 -6.65
CA SER A 44 -1.08 -3.48 -7.20
C SER A 44 -2.06 -3.85 -6.08
N LYS A 45 -3.36 -3.62 -6.28
CA LYS A 45 -4.40 -4.02 -5.30
C LYS A 45 -4.30 -5.52 -4.98
N GLN A 46 -4.11 -6.35 -6.01
CA GLN A 46 -3.97 -7.80 -5.84
C GLN A 46 -2.76 -8.16 -4.99
N GLN A 47 -1.61 -7.52 -5.23
CA GLN A 47 -0.41 -7.73 -4.42
C GLN A 47 -0.63 -7.36 -2.94
N VAL A 48 -1.38 -6.30 -2.66
CA VAL A 48 -1.72 -5.93 -1.27
C VAL A 48 -2.55 -7.02 -0.59
N ILE A 49 -3.51 -7.59 -1.32
CA ILE A 49 -4.35 -8.71 -0.85
C ILE A 49 -3.48 -9.95 -0.57
N ASP A 50 -2.57 -10.28 -1.48
CA ASP A 50 -1.70 -11.45 -1.35
C ASP A 50 -0.71 -11.27 -0.18
N ILE A 51 -0.18 -10.06 0.01
CA ILE A 51 0.64 -9.68 1.16
C ILE A 51 -0.17 -9.83 2.46
N ALA A 52 -1.42 -9.36 2.49
CA ALA A 52 -2.29 -9.48 3.66
C ALA A 52 -2.49 -10.94 4.05
N LYS A 53 -2.81 -11.79 3.07
CA LYS A 53 -2.99 -13.23 3.28
C LYS A 53 -1.71 -13.90 3.78
N PHE A 54 -0.57 -13.60 3.15
CA PHE A 54 0.71 -14.19 3.55
C PHE A 54 1.11 -13.80 4.97
N LEU A 55 1.01 -12.51 5.29
CA LEU A 55 1.36 -11.97 6.60
C LEU A 55 0.25 -12.20 7.65
N LYS A 56 -0.85 -12.87 7.29
CA LYS A 56 -2.03 -13.08 8.16
C LYS A 56 -2.53 -11.78 8.79
N ALA A 57 -2.55 -10.72 8.00
CA ALA A 57 -2.94 -9.38 8.40
C ALA A 57 -4.37 -9.06 7.94
N ASN A 58 -4.94 -7.99 8.48
CA ASN A 58 -6.24 -7.50 8.04
C ASN A 58 -6.12 -6.89 6.64
N GLU A 59 -6.81 -7.49 5.66
CA GLU A 59 -6.84 -7.05 4.27
C GLU A 59 -7.39 -5.62 4.13
N ASP A 60 -8.49 -5.30 4.83
CA ASP A 60 -9.12 -3.97 4.79
C ASP A 60 -8.19 -2.89 5.35
N GLU A 61 -7.43 -3.22 6.40
CA GLU A 61 -6.44 -2.31 6.97
C GLU A 61 -5.35 -1.99 5.93
N LEU A 62 -4.75 -3.00 5.31
CA LEU A 62 -3.69 -2.79 4.32
C LEU A 62 -4.21 -2.10 3.06
N LEU A 63 -5.42 -2.43 2.60
CA LEU A 63 -6.06 -1.74 1.46
C LEU A 63 -6.36 -0.28 1.77
N THR A 64 -6.74 0.04 3.01
CA THR A 64 -6.98 1.42 3.45
C THR A 64 -5.68 2.22 3.41
N LEU A 65 -4.59 1.68 3.97
CA LEU A 65 -3.27 2.33 3.94
C LEU A 65 -2.75 2.50 2.51
N TRP A 66 -2.94 1.50 1.66
CA TRP A 66 -2.59 1.56 0.24
C TRP A 66 -3.36 2.66 -0.50
N LEU A 67 -4.65 2.82 -0.22
CA LEU A 67 -5.47 3.85 -0.84
C LEU A 67 -5.06 5.25 -0.34
N ALA A 68 -4.73 5.38 0.95
CA ALA A 68 -4.22 6.62 1.54
C ALA A 68 -2.92 7.05 0.86
N ASP A 69 -1.94 6.14 0.72
CA ASP A 69 -0.68 6.41 0.01
C ASP A 69 -0.92 6.89 -1.43
N LYS A 70 -1.86 6.26 -2.15
CA LYS A 70 -2.23 6.70 -3.50
C LYS A 70 -2.83 8.10 -3.51
N ILE A 71 -3.78 8.35 -2.62
CA ILE A 71 -4.43 9.66 -2.51
C ILE A 71 -3.41 10.76 -2.19
N GLU A 72 -2.48 10.51 -1.26
CA GLU A 72 -1.40 11.45 -0.94
C GLU A 72 -0.52 11.73 -2.16
N SER A 73 -0.13 10.68 -2.92
CA SER A 73 0.67 10.85 -4.13
C SER A 73 -0.02 11.73 -5.17
N THR A 74 -1.33 11.53 -5.39
CA THR A 74 -2.14 12.36 -6.30
C THR A 74 -2.28 13.80 -5.80
N ILE A 75 -2.40 14.02 -4.49
CA ILE A 75 -2.43 15.38 -3.92
C ILE A 75 -1.09 16.08 -4.15
N ILE A 76 0.04 15.39 -3.99
CA ILE A 76 1.38 15.99 -4.16
C ILE A 76 1.61 16.37 -5.62
N GLU A 77 1.21 15.51 -6.56
CA GLU A 77 1.41 15.73 -8.00
C GLU A 77 0.53 16.87 -8.54
N GLU A 78 -0.77 16.89 -8.18
CA GLU A 78 -1.71 17.90 -8.66
C GLU A 78 -2.61 18.47 -7.55
N PRO A 79 -2.09 19.28 -6.61
CA PRO A 79 -2.81 19.65 -5.39
C PRO A 79 -4.20 20.24 -5.66
N LYS A 80 -4.28 21.26 -6.53
CA LYS A 80 -5.55 21.96 -6.81
C LYS A 80 -6.59 21.07 -7.51
N ILE A 81 -6.15 20.16 -8.38
CA ILE A 81 -7.04 19.27 -9.12
C ILE A 81 -7.50 18.14 -8.20
N ALA A 82 -6.60 17.55 -7.41
CA ALA A 82 -6.91 16.53 -6.42
C ALA A 82 -7.98 17.01 -5.42
N TYR A 83 -7.85 18.22 -4.87
CA TYR A 83 -8.86 18.79 -3.96
C TYR A 83 -10.24 18.96 -4.62
N LYS A 84 -10.29 19.42 -5.89
CA LYS A 84 -11.55 19.52 -6.64
C LYS A 84 -12.16 18.14 -6.88
N ALA A 85 -11.35 17.17 -7.29
CA ALA A 85 -11.78 15.79 -7.52
C ALA A 85 -12.37 15.15 -6.24
N MET A 86 -11.70 15.32 -5.10
CA MET A 86 -12.21 14.87 -3.79
C MET A 86 -13.55 15.50 -3.44
N LYS A 87 -13.71 16.81 -3.65
CA LYS A 87 -14.98 17.50 -3.39
C LYS A 87 -16.12 16.96 -4.25
N ILE A 88 -15.84 16.59 -5.50
CA ILE A 88 -16.81 15.98 -6.41
C ILE A 88 -17.15 14.56 -5.94
N ALA A 89 -16.16 13.74 -5.61
CA ALA A 89 -16.36 12.37 -5.13
C ALA A 89 -17.19 12.34 -3.83
N ASN A 90 -16.84 13.17 -2.86
CA ASN A 90 -17.58 13.27 -1.58
C ASN A 90 -19.03 13.73 -1.75
N LYS A 91 -19.34 14.55 -2.76
CA LYS A 91 -20.73 14.94 -3.05
C LYS A 91 -21.56 13.76 -3.58
N LYS A 92 -20.96 12.81 -4.31
CA LYS A 92 -21.65 11.62 -4.82
C LYS A 92 -21.97 10.60 -3.74
N LEU A 93 -21.11 10.50 -2.71
CA LEU A 93 -21.26 9.56 -1.59
C LEU A 93 -22.31 9.98 -0.55
N LYS A 94 -22.81 11.22 -0.61
CA LYS A 94 -23.87 11.73 0.27
C LYS A 94 -25.28 11.58 -0.33
N LYS A 95 -25.42 10.85 -1.44
CA LYS A 95 -26.70 10.40 -2.00
C LYS A 95 -26.85 8.92 -1.73
#